data_AF-A0A517R830-F1
#
_entry.id   AF-A0A517R830-F1
#
_cell.length_a   1.000
_cell.length_b   1.000
_cell.length_c   1.000
_cell.angle_alpha   90.00
_cell.angle_beta   90.00
_cell.angle_gamma   90.00
#
_symmetry.space_group_name_H-M   'P 1'
#
loop_
_entity.id
_entity.type
_entity.pdbx_description
1 polymer ?
#
loop_
_entity_poly.entity_id
_entity_poly.type
_entity_poly.pdbx_seq_one_letter_code
_entity_poly.pdbx_strand_id
1 'polypeptide(L)'
;MNQKPVESIAAAGNTEIPCYLAIRSLGFEISRVEEENILSDMEFWVAENSEFRFLAPSHLELLGLISMRQLRGQNWKAEDREIDDYFEKYDSGSL
;
A
#
# COMPACT_ATOMS: atom_id res chain seq x y z
N MET A 1 -36.00 -3.73 11.41
CA MET A 1 -34.54 -3.89 11.54
C MET A 1 -33.90 -2.53 11.31
N ASN A 2 -33.26 -1.95 12.31
CA ASN A 2 -32.44 -0.75 12.12
C ASN A 2 -31.07 -1.22 11.61
N GLN A 3 -30.87 -1.25 10.29
CA GLN A 3 -29.54 -1.46 9.74
C GLN A 3 -28.73 -0.18 9.93
N LYS A 4 -27.59 -0.30 10.59
CA LYS A 4 -26.59 0.77 10.64
C LYS A 4 -26.12 1.01 9.20
N PRO A 5 -26.02 2.26 8.73
CA PRO A 5 -25.53 2.53 7.39
C PRO A 5 -24.12 1.96 7.22
N VAL A 6 -23.87 1.40 6.03
CA VAL A 6 -22.53 0.94 5.63
C VAL A 6 -21.70 2.20 5.32
N GLU A 7 -20.55 2.33 5.98
CA GLU A 7 -19.59 3.38 5.67
C GLU A 7 -18.82 3.03 4.39
N SER A 8 -18.69 4.01 3.49
CA SER A 8 -17.98 3.85 2.22
C SER A 8 -16.77 4.77 2.19
N ILE A 9 -15.58 4.20 2.11
CA ILE A 9 -14.32 4.92 1.96
C ILE A 9 -13.78 4.58 0.57
N ALA A 10 -13.49 5.61 -0.23
CA ALA A 10 -12.90 5.47 -1.56
C ALA A 10 -11.48 6.02 -1.56
N ALA A 11 -10.59 5.39 -2.34
CA ALA A 11 -9.25 5.89 -2.60
C ALA A 11 -9.33 7.16 -3.45
N ALA A 12 -9.16 8.31 -2.82
CA ALA A 12 -9.13 9.64 -3.43
C ALA A 12 -8.35 10.60 -2.53
N GLY A 13 -8.30 11.89 -2.86
CA GLY A 13 -7.52 12.85 -2.09
C GLY A 13 -7.89 12.94 -0.59
N ASN A 14 -9.08 12.50 -0.20
CA ASN A 14 -9.51 12.43 1.20
C ASN A 14 -8.75 11.38 2.05
N THR A 15 -8.09 10.39 1.43
CA THR A 15 -7.37 9.34 2.15
C THR A 15 -5.91 9.67 2.42
N GLU A 16 -5.32 10.65 1.74
CA GLU A 16 -3.89 10.97 1.86
C GLU A 16 -3.49 11.36 3.28
N ILE A 17 -4.14 12.38 3.86
CA ILE A 17 -3.80 12.86 5.21
C ILE A 17 -4.07 11.81 6.29
N PRO A 18 -5.21 11.09 6.31
CA PRO A 18 -5.39 9.97 7.24
C PRO A 18 -4.30 8.90 7.14
N CYS A 19 -3.86 8.54 5.93
CA CYS A 19 -2.80 7.55 5.75
C CYS A 19 -1.46 8.06 6.28
N TYR A 20 -1.10 9.32 6.01
CA TYR A 20 0.08 9.96 6.60
C TYR A 20 0.08 9.84 8.13
N LEU A 21 -1.04 10.21 8.78
CA LEU A 21 -1.14 10.17 10.24
C LEU A 21 -1.06 8.73 10.80
N ALA A 22 -1.66 7.76 10.12
CA ALA A 22 -1.55 6.35 10.49
C ALA A 22 -0.12 5.82 10.35
N ILE A 23 0.58 6.15 9.27
CA ILE A 23 1.98 5.73 9.07
C ILE A 23 2.87 6.33 10.18
N ARG A 24 2.68 7.61 10.52
CA ARG A 24 3.40 8.26 11.63
C ARG A 24 3.15 7.56 12.97
N SER A 25 1.91 7.15 13.26
CA SER A 25 1.57 6.47 14.52
C SER A 25 2.19 5.08 14.63
N LEU A 26 2.53 4.46 13.50
CA LEU A 26 3.28 3.20 13.42
C LEU A 26 4.81 3.38 13.60
N GLY A 27 5.28 4.61 13.84
CA GLY A 27 6.69 4.90 14.11
C GLY A 27 7.55 5.09 12.87
N PHE A 28 6.94 5.39 11.72
CA PHE A 28 7.64 5.69 10.49
C PHE A 28 7.81 7.20 10.31
N GLU A 29 8.99 7.60 9.88
CA GLU A 29 9.25 8.91 9.30
C GLU A 29 8.90 8.88 7.81
N ILE A 30 8.35 9.98 7.29
CA ILE A 30 7.89 10.06 5.90
C ILE A 30 8.62 11.19 5.20
N SER A 31 9.21 10.90 4.06
CA SER A 31 9.94 11.85 3.23
C SER A 31 9.55 11.71 1.76
N ARG A 32 9.70 12.81 1.02
CA ARG A 32 9.60 12.79 -0.43
C ARG A 32 10.99 12.52 -1.00
N VAL A 33 11.07 11.66 -2.01
CA VAL A 33 12.28 11.41 -2.78
C VAL A 33 12.03 11.74 -4.25
N GLU A 34 12.94 12.52 -4.80
CA GLU A 34 13.06 12.77 -6.23
C GLU A 34 14.16 11.84 -6.72
N GLU A 35 13.81 10.82 -7.51
CA GLU A 35 14.80 9.88 -8.02
C GLU A 35 15.32 10.39 -9.36
N GLU A 36 16.44 11.12 -9.33
CA GLU A 36 17.08 11.80 -10.49
C GLU A 36 17.46 10.86 -11.66
N ASN A 37 17.21 9.55 -11.57
CA ASN A 37 17.63 8.55 -12.57
C ASN A 37 16.48 7.76 -13.22
N ILE A 38 15.22 8.06 -12.92
CA ILE A 38 14.08 7.47 -13.65
C ILE A 38 13.65 8.45 -14.74
N LEU A 39 13.39 7.94 -15.95
CA LEU A 39 12.91 8.68 -17.14
C LEU A 39 11.53 9.37 -16.98
N SER A 40 11.08 9.55 -15.74
CA SER A 40 9.85 10.24 -15.37
C SER A 40 10.09 11.01 -14.08
N ASP A 41 9.64 12.26 -14.04
CA ASP A 41 9.50 13.10 -12.83
C ASP A 41 8.45 12.52 -11.86
N MET A 42 8.48 11.22 -11.60
CA MET A 42 7.58 10.58 -10.65
C MET A 42 8.10 10.83 -9.25
N GLU A 43 7.37 11.66 -8.53
CA GLU A 43 7.59 11.93 -7.11
C GLU A 43 7.15 10.71 -6.31
N PHE A 44 8.07 10.14 -5.52
CA PHE A 44 7.76 9.04 -4.61
C PHE A 44 7.80 9.50 -3.15
N TRP A 45 7.06 8.78 -2.32
CA TRP A 45 7.13 8.88 -0.87
C TRP A 45 7.86 7.67 -0.30
N VAL A 46 8.68 7.93 0.71
CA VAL A 46 9.35 6.92 1.52
C VAL A 46 8.77 6.93 2.92
N ALA A 47 8.42 5.77 3.45
CA ALA A 47 8.18 5.57 4.88
C ALA A 47 9.31 4.71 5.46
N GLU A 48 10.04 5.24 6.44
CA GLU A 48 11.24 4.59 6.98
C GLU A 48 11.29 4.64 8.51
N ASN A 49 11.77 3.56 9.13
CA ASN A 49 12.12 3.47 10.54
C ASN A 49 13.43 2.67 10.71
N SER A 50 13.79 2.27 11.93
CA SER A 50 15.03 1.52 12.18
C SER A 50 15.10 0.13 11.53
N GLU A 51 13.98 -0.42 11.07
CA GLU A 51 13.87 -1.80 10.57
C GLU A 51 13.43 -1.90 9.11
N PHE A 52 12.63 -0.95 8.64
CA PHE A 52 11.98 -1.04 7.34
C PHE A 52 12.01 0.28 6.58
N ARG A 53 12.09 0.17 5.25
CA ARG A 53 11.97 1.26 4.29
C ARG A 53 10.99 0.83 3.20
N PHE A 54 9.90 1.59 3.03
CA PHE A 54 8.88 1.39 2.01
C PHE A 54 8.87 2.57 1.05
N LEU A 55 8.60 2.33 -0.22
CA LEU A 55 8.57 3.33 -1.29
C LEU A 55 7.26 3.17 -2.07
N ALA A 56 6.49 4.24 -2.24
CA ALA A 56 5.30 4.23 -3.09
C ALA A 56 4.91 5.64 -3.59
N PRO A 57 4.11 5.75 -4.66
CA PRO A 57 3.63 7.04 -5.19
C PRO A 57 2.71 7.84 -4.26
N SER A 58 2.10 7.21 -3.25
CA SER A 58 1.13 7.83 -2.34
C SER A 58 1.24 7.33 -0.90
N HIS A 59 0.67 8.07 0.06
CA HIS A 59 0.59 7.61 1.45
C HIS A 59 -0.35 6.40 1.58
N LEU A 60 -1.40 6.33 0.74
CA LEU A 60 -2.31 5.19 0.74
C LEU A 60 -1.57 3.89 0.38
N GLU A 61 -0.75 3.91 -0.67
CA GLU A 61 0.04 2.74 -1.08
C GLU A 61 1.12 2.40 -0.05
N LEU A 62 1.78 3.39 0.56
CA LEU A 62 2.74 3.16 1.65
C LEU A 62 2.07 2.44 2.84
N LEU A 63 0.90 2.91 3.27
CA LEU A 63 0.15 2.26 4.34
C LEU A 63 -0.26 0.83 3.95
N GLY A 64 -0.60 0.61 2.68
CA GLY A 64 -0.84 -0.72 2.11
C GLY A 64 0.37 -1.65 2.23
N LEU A 65 1.56 -1.19 1.85
CA LEU A 65 2.80 -1.97 1.95
C LEU A 65 3.15 -2.32 3.40
N ILE A 66 3.05 -1.34 4.31
CA ILE A 66 3.27 -1.54 5.75
C ILE A 66 2.29 -2.58 6.29
N SER A 67 1.00 -2.43 5.97
CA SER A 67 -0.05 -3.35 6.42
C SER A 67 0.16 -4.75 5.88
N MET A 68 0.53 -4.90 4.61
CA MET A 68 0.85 -6.19 3.99
C MET A 68 2.00 -6.88 4.74
N ARG A 69 3.08 -6.14 5.06
CA ARG A 69 4.23 -6.69 5.81
C ARG A 69 3.86 -7.09 7.24
N GLN A 70 2.94 -6.37 7.88
CA GLN A 70 2.43 -6.71 9.21
C GLN A 70 1.53 -7.95 9.18
N LEU A 71 0.64 -8.06 8.19
CA LEU A 71 -0.32 -9.16 8.06
C LEU A 71 0.32 -10.47 7.62
N ARG A 72 1.23 -10.42 6.63
CA ARG A 72 1.87 -11.62 6.05
C ARG A 72 3.25 -11.92 6.62
N GLY A 73 3.79 -11.05 7.47
CA GLY A 73 5.11 -11.25 8.06
C GLY A 73 6.23 -11.21 7.03
N GLN A 74 7.32 -11.92 7.30
CA GLN A 74 8.53 -11.89 6.45
C GLN A 74 8.29 -12.49 5.06
N ASN A 75 7.39 -13.47 4.97
CA ASN A 75 6.99 -14.13 3.72
C ASN A 75 5.83 -13.39 3.06
N TRP A 76 5.94 -12.07 2.94
CA TRP A 76 4.86 -11.24 2.42
C TRP A 76 4.54 -11.47 0.95
N LYS A 77 5.50 -12.01 0.18
CA LYS A 77 5.29 -12.36 -1.22
C LYS A 77 4.29 -13.52 -1.34
N ALA A 78 3.52 -13.52 -2.42
CA ALA A 78 2.67 -14.64 -2.77
C ALA A 78 3.54 -15.84 -3.19
N GLU A 79 3.13 -17.04 -2.81
CA GLU A 79 3.66 -18.29 -3.36
C GLU A 79 3.05 -18.57 -4.74
N ASP A 80 3.73 -19.37 -5.58
CA ASP A 80 3.27 -19.68 -6.95
C ASP A 80 1.81 -20.17 -6.98
N ARG A 81 1.43 -21.02 -6.03
CA ARG A 81 0.05 -21.50 -5.91
C ARG A 81 -0.96 -20.39 -5.61
N GLU A 82 -0.60 -19.43 -4.75
CA GLU A 82 -1.48 -18.28 -4.45
C GLU A 82 -1.65 -17.37 -5.69
N ILE A 83 -0.63 -17.31 -6.54
CA ILE A 83 -0.64 -16.57 -7.80
C ILE A 83 -1.55 -17.27 -8.81
N ASP A 84 -1.41 -18.58 -8.98
CA ASP A 84 -2.26 -19.39 -9.87
C ASP A 84 -3.73 -19.28 -9.45
N ASP A 85 -4.03 -19.47 -8.16
CA ASP A 85 -5.38 -19.34 -7.60
C ASP A 85 -5.98 -17.93 -7.85
N TYR A 86 -5.15 -16.88 -7.84
CA TYR A 86 -5.58 -15.51 -8.15
C TYR A 86 -5.97 -15.36 -9.63
N PHE A 87 -5.12 -15.82 -10.54
CA PHE A 87 -5.37 -15.72 -11.99
C PHE A 87 -6.55 -16.59 -12.42
N GLU A 88 -6.71 -17.79 -11.88
CA GLU A 88 -7.89 -18.63 -12.17
C GLU A 88 -9.21 -17.95 -11.78
N LYS A 89 -9.19 -17.18 -10.68
CA LYS A 89 -10.40 -16.53 -10.16
C LYS A 89 -10.75 -15.22 -10.86
N TYR A 90 -9.76 -14.46 -11.31
CA TYR A 90 -9.95 -13.08 -11.77
C TYR A 90 -9.47 -12.82 -13.20
N ASP A 91 -8.68 -13.72 -13.79
CA ASP A 91 -8.10 -13.60 -15.13
C ASP A 91 -8.48 -14.78 -16.04
N SER A 92 -9.65 -15.38 -15.81
CA SER A 92 -10.17 -16.51 -16.58
C SER A 92 -10.68 -16.13 -17.99
N GLY A 93 -10.07 -15.15 -18.66
CA GLY A 93 -10.67 -14.50 -19.84
C GLY A 93 -9.72 -13.93 -20.90
N SER A 94 -8.46 -14.38 -21.00
CA SER A 94 -7.53 -13.94 -22.04
C SER A 94 -6.79 -15.10 -22.75
N LEU A 95 -7.52 -15.93 -23.51
CA LEU A 95 -6.99 -16.69 -24.66
C LEU A 95 -8.06 -16.75 -25.77
#